data_AF-W7UK62-F1
#
_entry.id   AF-W7UK62-F1
#
_cell.length_a   1.000
_cell.length_b   1.000
_cell.length_c   1.000
_cell.angle_alpha   90.00
_cell.angle_beta   90.00
_cell.angle_gamma   90.00
#
_symmetry.space_group_name_H-M   'P 1'
#
loop_
_entity.id
_entity.type
_entity.pdbx_description
1 polymer ?
#
loop_
_entity_poly.entity_id
_entity_poly.type
_entity_poly.pdbx_seq_one_letter_code
_entity_poly.pdbx_strand_id
1 'polypeptide(L)'
;MINAVELQVINRILLSDNQEEIDTLCSFDKSYYKLFPAQIEFILKHRDQYGTIPDKFTFQMTFPDFTYIQVNEPLEFLTQELTKNKRHTILLDMFNKIKELGADDVDDAWTYIDTQCERIHELDTSEPLDLVHDAEKRCKQVQEYSKKRRIPTGFAELDQAMYGAFLP
;
A
#
# COMPACT_ATOMS: atom_id res chain seq x y z
N MET A 1 4.07 -19.71 -3.17
CA MET A 1 4.75 -18.60 -2.46
C MET A 1 3.76 -17.51 -2.04
N ILE A 2 2.82 -17.09 -2.90
CA ILE A 2 1.73 -16.11 -2.61
C ILE A 2 0.99 -16.38 -1.28
N ASN A 3 0.68 -17.64 -1.01
CA ASN A 3 -0.11 -18.09 0.15
C ASN A 3 0.54 -17.83 1.52
N ALA A 4 1.87 -17.73 1.58
CA ALA A 4 2.58 -17.56 2.84
C ALA A 4 2.51 -16.12 3.37
N VAL A 5 2.38 -15.14 2.48
CA VAL A 5 2.40 -13.72 2.83
C VAL A 5 1.12 -13.32 3.58
N GLU A 6 -0.05 -13.81 3.18
CA GLU A 6 -1.31 -13.53 3.89
C GLU A 6 -1.25 -14.00 5.35
N LEU A 7 -0.72 -15.21 5.57
CA LEU A 7 -0.52 -15.75 6.92
C LEU A 7 0.49 -14.91 7.72
N GLN A 8 1.58 -14.48 7.06
CA GLN A 8 2.58 -13.62 7.69
C GLN A 8 1.99 -12.26 8.08
N VAL A 9 1.16 -11.66 7.24
CA VAL A 9 0.52 -10.37 7.56
C VAL A 9 -0.43 -10.50 8.75
N ILE A 10 -1.30 -11.50 8.75
CA ILE A 10 -2.23 -11.72 9.87
C ILE A 10 -1.44 -11.95 11.17
N ASN A 11 -0.37 -12.74 11.12
CA ASN A 11 0.52 -12.93 12.26
C ASN A 11 1.21 -11.62 12.67
N ARG A 12 1.69 -10.82 11.73
CA ARG A 12 2.32 -9.53 12.03
C ARG A 12 1.34 -8.58 12.71
N ILE A 13 0.07 -8.55 12.28
CA ILE A 13 -0.97 -7.75 12.94
C ILE A 13 -1.21 -8.24 14.38
N LEU A 14 -1.33 -9.54 14.61
CA LEU A 14 -1.64 -10.10 15.93
C LEU A 14 -0.45 -10.12 16.91
N LEU A 15 0.79 -10.09 16.39
CA LEU A 15 2.02 -10.20 17.19
C LEU A 15 2.77 -8.86 17.34
N SER A 16 2.50 -7.86 16.51
CA SER A 16 3.19 -6.57 16.59
C SER A 16 2.62 -5.73 17.73
N ASP A 17 3.50 -5.07 18.46
CA ASP A 17 3.14 -4.06 19.46
C ASP A 17 3.15 -2.64 18.86
N ASN A 18 3.56 -2.49 17.60
CA ASN A 18 3.65 -1.20 16.92
C ASN A 18 2.32 -0.84 16.24
N GLN A 19 1.64 0.18 16.76
CA GLN A 19 0.37 0.68 16.23
C GLN A 19 0.48 1.16 14.78
N GLU A 20 1.58 1.81 14.37
CA GLU A 20 1.72 2.30 13.00
C GLU A 20 1.80 1.15 11.98
N GLU A 21 2.46 0.04 12.34
CA GLU A 21 2.51 -1.16 11.51
C GLU A 21 1.13 -1.80 11.39
N ILE A 22 0.42 -1.92 12.51
CA ILE A 22 -0.94 -2.47 12.56
C ILE A 22 -1.86 -1.62 11.69
N ASP A 23 -1.81 -0.30 11.84
CA ASP A 23 -2.66 0.62 11.11
C ASP A 23 -2.42 0.52 9.60
N THR A 24 -1.14 0.43 9.20
CA THR A 24 -0.75 0.23 7.80
C THR A 24 -1.27 -1.10 7.26
N LEU A 25 -1.08 -2.21 7.99
CA LEU A 25 -1.50 -3.54 7.54
C LEU A 25 -3.03 -3.72 7.55
N CYS A 26 -3.74 -3.04 8.45
CA CYS A 26 -5.19 -3.02 8.50
C CYS A 26 -5.82 -2.01 7.53
N SER A 27 -5.02 -1.19 6.82
CA SER A 27 -5.54 -0.39 5.70
C SER A 27 -5.94 -1.24 4.50
N PHE A 28 -5.37 -2.45 4.38
CA PHE A 28 -5.73 -3.42 3.36
C PHE A 28 -7.05 -4.09 3.70
N ASP A 29 -7.99 -4.04 2.77
CA ASP A 29 -9.30 -4.66 2.94
C ASP A 29 -9.23 -6.20 2.70
N LYS A 30 -10.34 -6.89 2.99
CA LYS A 30 -10.41 -8.35 2.78
C LYS A 30 -10.15 -8.78 1.34
N SER A 31 -10.34 -7.88 0.36
CA SER A 31 -10.17 -8.19 -1.05
C SER A 31 -8.71 -8.48 -1.46
N TYR A 32 -7.74 -8.18 -0.58
CA TYR A 32 -6.31 -8.56 -0.75
C TYR A 32 -6.01 -9.98 -0.28
N TYR A 33 -6.93 -10.63 0.44
CA TYR A 33 -6.73 -11.93 1.08
C TYR A 33 -7.59 -13.00 0.41
N LYS A 34 -6.96 -13.98 -0.22
CA LYS A 34 -7.65 -15.07 -0.94
C LYS A 34 -7.88 -16.31 -0.07
N LEU A 35 -6.95 -16.62 0.82
CA LEU A 35 -6.99 -17.82 1.66
C LEU A 35 -7.53 -17.55 3.05
N PHE A 36 -7.27 -16.35 3.58
CA PHE A 36 -7.66 -15.98 4.93
C PHE A 36 -8.61 -14.76 5.02
N PRO A 37 -9.65 -14.65 4.17
CA PRO A 37 -10.55 -13.49 4.19
C PRO A 37 -11.36 -13.40 5.48
N ALA A 38 -11.74 -14.54 6.08
CA ALA A 38 -12.54 -14.56 7.31
C ALA A 38 -11.75 -14.05 8.52
N GLN A 39 -10.45 -14.37 8.57
CA GLN A 39 -9.53 -14.00 9.63
C GLN A 39 -9.29 -12.49 9.64
N ILE A 40 -8.96 -11.91 8.48
CA ILE A 40 -8.77 -10.47 8.38
C ILE A 40 -10.08 -9.72 8.60
N GLU A 41 -11.22 -10.23 8.10
CA GLU A 41 -12.53 -9.62 8.32
C GLU A 41 -12.90 -9.59 9.81
N PHE A 42 -12.55 -10.64 10.57
CA PHE A 42 -12.72 -10.65 12.02
C PHE A 42 -11.85 -9.60 12.72
N ILE A 43 -10.58 -9.47 12.32
CA ILE A 43 -9.66 -8.47 12.88
C ILE A 43 -10.15 -7.06 12.61
N LEU A 44 -10.54 -6.76 11.37
CA LEU A 44 -11.04 -5.45 10.97
C LEU A 44 -12.34 -5.10 11.72
N LYS A 45 -13.30 -6.03 11.80
CA LYS A 45 -14.54 -5.81 12.56
C LYS A 45 -14.29 -5.57 14.05
N HIS A 46 -13.38 -6.33 14.65
CA HIS A 46 -13.04 -6.13 16.05
C HIS A 46 -12.39 -4.76 16.28
N ARG A 47 -11.51 -4.34 15.36
CA ARG A 47 -10.89 -3.01 15.39
C ARG A 47 -11.92 -1.89 15.22
N ASP A 48 -12.87 -2.04 14.30
CA ASP A 48 -13.95 -1.06 14.09
C ASP A 48 -14.88 -0.95 15.30
N GLN A 49 -15.13 -2.06 16.01
CA GLN A 49 -16.03 -2.10 17.16
C GLN A 49 -15.39 -1.62 18.47
N TYR A 50 -14.14 -2.01 18.72
CA TYR A 50 -13.47 -1.82 20.01
C TYR A 50 -12.29 -0.85 19.94
N GLY A 51 -11.91 -0.39 18.76
CA GLY A 51 -10.74 0.46 18.53
C GLY A 51 -9.40 -0.27 18.65
N THR A 52 -9.42 -1.58 18.91
CA THR A 52 -8.22 -2.40 19.11
C THR A 52 -8.31 -3.71 18.32
N ILE A 53 -7.14 -4.26 17.97
CA ILE A 53 -7.08 -5.60 17.38
C ILE A 53 -7.50 -6.67 18.41
N PRO A 54 -8.04 -7.82 17.97
CA PRO A 54 -8.41 -8.89 18.88
C PRO A 54 -7.16 -9.49 19.52
N ASP A 55 -7.28 -9.85 20.80
CA ASP A 55 -6.23 -10.59 21.50
C ASP A 55 -6.04 -11.98 20.87
N LYS A 56 -4.83 -12.53 20.99
CA LYS A 56 -4.45 -13.85 20.47
C LYS A 56 -5.39 -14.94 21.00
N PHE A 57 -5.79 -14.82 22.27
CA PHE A 57 -6.75 -15.74 22.88
C PHE A 57 -8.13 -15.64 22.22
N THR A 58 -8.66 -14.43 22.05
CA THR A 58 -9.96 -14.20 21.38
C THR A 58 -9.94 -14.67 19.93
N PHE A 59 -8.83 -14.43 19.23
CA PHE A 59 -8.63 -14.87 17.86
C PHE A 59 -8.57 -16.40 17.76
N GLN A 60 -7.81 -17.06 18.65
CA GLN A 60 -7.67 -18.52 18.67
C GLN A 60 -8.97 -19.25 19.05
N MET A 61 -9.82 -18.64 19.89
CA MET A 61 -11.16 -19.18 20.17
C MET A 61 -12.05 -19.21 18.93
N THR A 62 -11.88 -18.24 18.02
CA THR A 62 -12.66 -18.13 16.79
C THR A 62 -12.05 -18.97 15.66
N PHE A 63 -10.72 -19.04 15.61
CA PHE A 63 -9.95 -19.77 14.60
C PHE A 63 -8.92 -20.71 15.26
N PRO A 64 -9.34 -21.88 15.76
CA PRO A 64 -8.47 -22.79 16.51
C PRO A 64 -7.36 -23.39 15.64
N ASP A 65 -7.59 -23.55 14.34
CA ASP A 65 -6.64 -24.13 13.39
C ASP A 65 -5.61 -23.11 12.87
N PHE A 66 -5.64 -21.87 13.35
CA PHE A 66 -4.72 -20.84 12.89
C PHE A 66 -3.30 -21.08 13.41
N THR A 67 -2.32 -21.09 12.50
CA THR A 67 -0.92 -21.31 12.84
C THR A 67 -0.23 -19.98 13.14
N TYR A 68 0.29 -19.86 14.36
CA TYR A 68 1.11 -18.71 14.75
C TYR A 68 2.55 -18.86 14.29
N ILE A 69 3.05 -17.88 13.56
CA ILE A 69 4.43 -17.84 13.07
C ILE A 69 5.07 -16.50 13.40
N GLN A 70 6.36 -16.51 13.72
CA GLN A 70 7.12 -15.27 13.88
C GLN A 70 7.51 -14.72 12.51
N VAL A 71 7.21 -13.45 12.29
CA VAL A 71 7.47 -12.76 11.02
C VAL A 71 8.50 -11.67 11.25
N ASN A 72 9.69 -11.87 10.68
CA ASN A 72 10.81 -10.93 10.76
C ASN A 72 11.00 -10.12 9.47
N GLU A 73 10.12 -10.28 8.49
CA GLU A 73 10.15 -9.53 7.25
C GLU A 73 9.81 -8.05 7.47
N PRO A 74 10.38 -7.14 6.66
CA PRO A 74 10.09 -5.72 6.76
C PRO A 74 8.65 -5.41 6.32
N LEU A 75 8.05 -4.39 6.92
CA LEU A 75 6.68 -3.95 6.60
C LEU A 75 6.50 -3.69 5.11
N GLU A 76 7.46 -2.99 4.48
CA GLU A 76 7.44 -2.67 3.05
C GLU A 76 7.34 -3.91 2.16
N PHE A 77 8.01 -4.99 2.53
CA PHE A 77 7.94 -6.24 1.78
C PHE A 77 6.55 -6.86 1.86
N LEU A 78 5.96 -6.87 3.06
CA LEU A 78 4.61 -7.43 3.29
C LEU A 78 3.54 -6.64 2.52
N THR A 79 3.62 -5.31 2.52
CA THR A 79 2.65 -4.46 1.80
C THR A 79 2.80 -4.58 0.28
N GLN A 80 4.03 -4.64 -0.23
CA GLN A 80 4.29 -4.85 -1.65
C GLN A 80 3.78 -6.20 -2.14
N GLU A 81 4.05 -7.28 -1.41
CA GLU A 81 3.59 -8.62 -1.80
C GLU A 81 2.07 -8.77 -1.67
N LEU A 82 1.41 -8.16 -0.69
CA LEU A 82 -0.07 -8.09 -0.64
C LEU A 82 -0.65 -7.37 -1.86
N THR A 83 -0.09 -6.22 -2.21
CA THR A 83 -0.53 -5.43 -3.37
C THR A 83 -0.36 -6.22 -4.66
N LYS A 84 0.77 -6.92 -4.80
CA LYS A 84 1.05 -7.81 -5.92
C LYS A 84 0.06 -8.97 -6.01
N ASN A 85 -0.31 -9.57 -4.87
CA ASN A 85 -1.34 -10.62 -4.82
C ASN A 85 -2.70 -10.11 -5.29
N LYS A 86 -3.06 -8.88 -4.92
CA LYS A 86 -4.27 -8.22 -5.39
C LYS A 86 -4.25 -7.99 -6.90
N ARG A 87 -3.16 -7.42 -7.42
CA ARG A 87 -2.97 -7.21 -8.87
C ARG A 87 -3.05 -8.52 -9.65
N HIS A 88 -2.43 -9.58 -9.15
CA HIS A 88 -2.53 -10.91 -9.75
C HIS A 88 -3.96 -11.46 -9.74
N THR A 89 -4.72 -11.23 -8.65
CA THR A 89 -6.13 -11.64 -8.58
C THR A 89 -6.99 -10.88 -9.60
N ILE A 90 -6.83 -9.56 -9.70
CA ILE A 90 -7.52 -8.74 -10.71
C ILE A 90 -7.18 -9.22 -12.12
N LEU A 91 -5.91 -9.54 -12.39
CA LEU A 91 -5.46 -10.06 -13.68
C LEU A 91 -6.16 -11.37 -14.04
N LEU A 92 -6.25 -12.32 -13.10
CA LEU A 92 -6.95 -13.59 -13.32
C LEU A 92 -8.45 -13.39 -13.57
N ASP A 93 -9.10 -12.55 -12.77
CA ASP A 93 -10.52 -12.22 -12.93
C ASP A 93 -10.77 -11.57 -14.30
N MET A 94 -9.86 -10.69 -14.73
CA MET A 94 -9.92 -10.04 -16.03
C MET A 94 -9.84 -11.06 -17.18
N PHE A 95 -8.87 -11.99 -17.15
CA PHE A 95 -8.76 -13.03 -18.18
C PHE A 95 -9.98 -13.94 -18.22
N ASN A 96 -10.52 -14.32 -17.06
CA ASN A 96 -11.74 -15.12 -17.00
C ASN A 96 -12.92 -14.36 -17.61
N LYS A 97 -13.04 -13.06 -17.33
CA LYS A 97 -14.14 -12.25 -17.85
C LYS A 97 -14.03 -12.01 -19.36
N ILE A 98 -12.84 -11.74 -19.87
CA ILE A 98 -12.61 -11.61 -21.32
C ILE A 98 -12.96 -12.92 -22.04
N LYS A 99 -12.62 -14.07 -21.44
CA LYS A 99 -12.99 -15.37 -21.99
C LYS A 99 -14.50 -15.59 -22.02
N GLU A 100 -15.25 -15.07 -21.03
CA GLU A 100 -16.71 -15.12 -20.99
C GLU A 100 -17.37 -14.19 -22.02
N LEU A 101 -16.83 -12.98 -22.21
CA LEU A 101 -17.34 -11.99 -23.17
C LEU A 101 -17.24 -12.47 -24.63
N GLY A 102 -16.37 -13.43 -24.91
CA GLY A 102 -16.30 -14.10 -26.22
C GLY A 102 -15.83 -13.16 -27.34
N ALA A 103 -15.99 -13.61 -28.59
CA ALA A 103 -15.60 -12.85 -29.77
C ALA A 103 -16.69 -11.90 -30.28
N ASP A 104 -17.89 -11.94 -29.69
CA ASP A 104 -19.06 -11.23 -30.20
C ASP A 104 -19.15 -9.77 -29.70
N ASP A 105 -18.60 -9.45 -28.52
CA ASP A 105 -18.59 -8.10 -27.93
C ASP A 105 -17.16 -7.59 -27.65
N VAL A 106 -16.41 -7.35 -28.73
CA VAL A 106 -15.01 -6.89 -28.68
C VAL A 106 -14.86 -5.51 -28.04
N ASP A 107 -15.81 -4.59 -28.30
CA ASP A 107 -15.77 -3.22 -27.76
C ASP A 107 -16.00 -3.18 -26.25
N ASP A 108 -16.91 -4.03 -25.74
CA ASP A 108 -17.17 -4.16 -24.30
C ASP A 108 -15.97 -4.81 -23.59
N ALA A 109 -15.28 -5.75 -24.25
CA ALA A 109 -14.06 -6.35 -23.71
C ALA A 109 -12.94 -5.32 -23.55
N TRP A 110 -12.75 -4.42 -24.53
CA TRP A 110 -11.77 -3.32 -24.40
C TRP A 110 -12.15 -2.33 -23.30
N THR A 111 -13.42 -1.93 -23.23
CA THR A 111 -13.92 -1.04 -22.16
C THR A 111 -13.69 -1.65 -20.77
N TYR A 112 -13.89 -2.95 -20.64
CA TYR A 112 -13.65 -3.67 -19.40
C TYR A 112 -12.16 -3.74 -19.04
N ILE A 113 -11.28 -3.98 -20.01
CA ILE A 113 -9.82 -3.96 -19.83
C ILE A 113 -9.37 -2.58 -19.34
N ASP A 114 -9.80 -1.51 -20.02
CA ASP A 114 -9.43 -0.14 -19.65
C ASP A 114 -9.84 0.17 -18.20
N THR A 115 -11.06 -0.21 -17.82
CA THR A 115 -11.55 -0.06 -16.44
C THR A 115 -10.69 -0.84 -15.43
N GLN A 116 -10.25 -2.07 -15.75
CA GLN A 116 -9.36 -2.83 -14.86
C GLN A 116 -7.95 -2.22 -14.80
N CYS A 117 -7.45 -1.65 -15.90
CA CYS A 117 -6.17 -0.95 -15.92
C CYS A 117 -6.19 0.30 -15.03
N GLU A 118 -7.26 1.10 -15.06
CA GLU A 118 -7.44 2.23 -14.15
C GLU A 118 -7.41 1.77 -12.69
N ARG A 119 -8.16 0.72 -12.34
CA ARG A 119 -8.15 0.14 -10.99
C ARG A 119 -6.78 -0.36 -10.55
N ILE A 120 -5.96 -0.90 -11.46
CA ILE A 120 -4.59 -1.32 -11.15
C ILE A 120 -3.69 -0.11 -10.90
N HIS A 121 -3.91 0.98 -11.64
CA HIS A 121 -3.16 2.22 -11.46
C HIS A 121 -3.44 2.87 -10.10
N GLU A 122 -4.69 2.84 -9.63
CA GLU A 122 -5.07 3.29 -8.28
C GLU A 122 -4.38 2.48 -7.15
N LEU A 123 -3.98 1.24 -7.42
CA LEU A 123 -3.22 0.39 -6.50
C LEU A 123 -1.71 0.66 -6.55
N ASP A 124 -1.26 1.58 -7.39
CA ASP A 124 0.14 1.99 -7.41
C ASP A 124 0.40 3.04 -6.36
N THR A 125 1.18 2.66 -5.35
CA THR A 125 1.68 3.57 -4.32
C THR A 125 2.98 4.22 -4.74
N SER A 126 3.59 3.80 -5.85
CA SER A 126 4.65 4.60 -6.44
C SER A 126 4.01 5.90 -6.91
N GLU A 127 4.50 7.03 -6.39
CA GLU A 127 4.23 8.36 -6.94
C GLU A 127 5.38 8.69 -7.92
N PRO A 128 5.43 8.09 -9.13
CA PRO A 128 6.49 8.39 -10.06
C PRO A 128 6.40 9.86 -10.46
N LEU A 129 7.51 10.57 -10.34
CA LEU A 129 7.60 11.95 -10.77
C LEU A 129 7.51 12.02 -12.30
N ASP A 130 6.50 12.72 -12.82
CA ASP A 130 6.42 12.99 -14.25
C ASP A 130 7.30 14.20 -14.57
N LEU A 131 8.49 13.95 -15.12
CA LEU A 131 9.45 15.00 -15.41
C LEU A 131 8.92 16.08 -16.36
N VAL A 132 7.98 15.74 -17.25
CA VAL A 132 7.46 16.65 -18.28
C VAL A 132 6.27 17.41 -17.73
N HIS A 133 5.25 16.71 -17.23
CA HIS A 133 4.02 17.34 -16.75
C HIS A 133 4.25 18.10 -15.43
N ASP A 134 5.12 17.61 -14.54
CA ASP A 134 5.44 18.28 -13.28
C ASP A 134 6.53 19.36 -13.40
N ALA A 135 7.06 19.62 -14.60
CA ALA A 135 8.11 20.63 -14.80
C ALA A 135 7.69 22.03 -14.32
N GLU A 136 6.45 22.42 -14.62
CA GLU A 136 5.94 23.74 -14.23
C GLU A 136 5.75 23.86 -12.71
N LYS A 137 5.22 22.81 -12.06
CA LYS A 137 5.06 22.73 -10.60
C LYS A 137 6.41 22.85 -9.90
N ARG A 138 7.44 22.14 -10.39
CA ARG A 138 8.81 22.21 -9.86
C ARG A 138 9.45 23.58 -10.07
N CYS A 139 9.23 24.21 -11.22
CA CYS A 139 9.69 25.57 -11.48
C CYS A 139 9.11 26.55 -10.45
N LYS A 140 7.80 26.47 -10.19
CA LYS A 140 7.13 27.28 -9.16
C LYS A 140 7.68 27.00 -7.75
N GLN A 141 7.90 25.73 -7.39
CA GLN A 141 8.52 25.37 -6.11
C GLN A 141 9.92 26.00 -5.95
N VAL A 142 10.77 25.93 -6.97
CA VAL A 142 12.11 26.56 -6.94
C VAL A 142 12.02 28.07 -6.77
N GLN A 143 11.07 28.74 -7.44
CA GLN A 143 10.82 30.17 -7.27
C GLN A 143 10.34 30.52 -5.86
N GLU A 144 9.52 29.67 -5.24
CA GLU A 144 9.11 29.84 -3.84
C GLU A 144 10.27 29.63 -2.86
N TYR A 145 11.08 28.60 -3.07
CA TYR A 145 12.28 28.35 -2.25
C TYR A 145 13.30 29.48 -2.34
N SER A 146 13.43 30.12 -3.49
CA SER A 146 14.24 31.33 -3.66
C SER A 146 13.79 32.50 -2.78
N LYS A 147 12.51 32.55 -2.37
CA LYS A 147 11.94 33.64 -1.56
C LYS A 147 11.95 33.32 -0.06
N LYS A 148 12.20 32.07 0.34
CA LYS A 148 12.19 31.65 1.75
C LYS A 148 13.50 32.03 2.43
N ARG A 149 13.39 32.37 3.73
CA ARG A 149 14.54 32.67 4.58
C ARG A 149 15.30 31.38 4.86
N ARG A 150 16.61 31.39 4.62
CA ARG A 150 17.49 30.22 4.76
C ARG A 150 18.13 30.18 6.16
N ILE A 151 18.53 28.98 6.59
CA ILE A 151 19.17 28.76 7.90
C ILE A 151 20.68 28.93 7.73
N PRO A 152 21.30 29.99 8.29
CA PRO A 152 22.72 30.27 8.12
C PRO A 152 23.59 29.17 8.72
N THR A 153 24.68 28.82 8.04
CA THR A 153 25.62 27.80 8.53
C THR A 153 26.55 28.32 9.62
N GLY A 154 26.65 29.65 9.76
CA GLY A 154 27.56 30.32 10.70
C GLY A 154 28.95 30.59 10.13
N PHE A 155 29.23 30.14 8.90
CA PHE A 155 30.47 30.44 8.17
C PHE A 155 30.17 31.29 6.95
N ALA A 156 30.68 32.52 6.94
CA ALA A 156 30.37 33.51 5.89
C ALA A 156 30.76 33.05 4.47
N GLU A 157 31.87 32.32 4.35
CA GLU A 157 32.36 31.80 3.06
C GLU A 157 31.44 30.71 2.50
N LEU A 158 30.92 29.84 3.36
CA LEU A 158 29.98 28.78 2.97
C LEU A 158 28.60 29.35 2.65
N ASP A 159 28.15 30.32 3.44
CA ASP A 159 26.87 31.00 3.20
C ASP A 159 26.89 31.76 1.87
N GLN A 160 28.03 32.34 1.48
CA GLN A 160 28.19 33.00 0.18
C GLN A 160 28.19 32.00 -0.99
N ALA A 161 28.88 30.87 -0.86
CA ALA A 161 28.93 29.83 -1.89
C ALA A 161 27.58 29.13 -2.09
N MET A 162 26.79 29.00 -1.02
CA MET A 162 25.50 28.29 -1.00
C MET A 162 24.29 29.20 -1.25
N TYR A 163 24.49 30.44 -1.69
CA TYR A 163 23.42 31.42 -1.92
C TYR A 163 22.56 31.71 -0.67
N GLY A 164 23.21 31.88 0.48
CA GLY A 164 22.56 32.27 1.74
C GLY A 164 22.20 31.12 2.67
N ALA A 165 22.83 29.94 2.52
CA ALA A 165 22.76 28.76 3.39
C ALA A 165 21.63 27.74 3.11
N PHE A 166 21.39 26.80 4.05
CA PHE A 166 20.49 25.66 3.86
C PHE A 166 19.03 26.07 3.69
N LEU A 167 18.31 25.36 2.82
CA LEU A 167 16.85 25.39 2.78
C LEU A 167 16.31 24.71 4.04
N PRO A 168 15.32 25.31 4.74
CA PRO A 168 14.69 24.71 5.91
C PRO A 168 13.88 23.46 5.56
#